data_AF-E6YWU3-F1
#
_entry.id   AF-E6YWU3-F1
#
_cell.length_a   1.000
_cell.length_b   1.000
_cell.length_c   1.000
_cell.angle_alpha   90.00
_cell.angle_beta   90.00
_cell.angle_gamma   90.00
#
_symmetry.space_group_name_H-M   'P 1'
#
loop_
_entity.id
_entity.type
_entity.pdbx_description
1 polymer ?
#
loop_
_entity_poly.entity_id
_entity_poly.type
_entity_poly.pdbx_seq_one_letter_code
_entity_poly.pdbx_strand_id
1 'polypeptide(L)' 'MKQRKKDGKKAEIYQLPSQKNNLRPSRPCPECGKMSQQDSYPFCSSRCRAIDLNRWLSGAYVLPPPPQKTDEEE' A
#
# COMPACT_ATOMS: atom_id res chain seq x y z
N MET A 1 -3.42 61.04 -1.51
CA MET A 1 -3.36 59.78 -2.29
C MET A 1 -3.00 58.63 -1.36
N LYS A 2 -3.98 57.92 -0.81
CA LYS A 2 -3.73 56.76 0.08
C LYS A 2 -3.73 55.49 -0.77
N GLN A 3 -2.53 54.97 -1.05
CA GLN A 3 -2.36 53.68 -1.72
C GLN A 3 -2.80 52.59 -0.75
N ARG A 4 -4.01 52.05 -0.96
CA ARG A 4 -4.50 50.86 -0.27
C ARG A 4 -3.83 49.65 -0.95
N LYS A 5 -2.74 49.15 -0.36
CA LYS A 5 -2.17 47.85 -0.73
C LYS A 5 -3.20 46.77 -0.37
N LYS A 6 -3.81 46.16 -1.37
CA LYS A 6 -4.62 44.95 -1.23
C LYS A 6 -3.64 43.80 -1.24
N ASP A 7 -3.28 43.29 -0.06
CA ASP A 7 -2.54 42.03 0.04
C ASP A 7 -3.48 40.91 -0.38
N GLY A 8 -3.43 40.58 -1.66
CA GLY A 8 -4.13 39.46 -2.25
C GLY A 8 -3.56 38.16 -1.72
N LYS A 9 -4.09 37.69 -0.59
CA LYS A 9 -4.00 36.28 -0.17
C LYS A 9 -4.63 35.43 -1.27
N LYS A 10 -3.80 34.97 -2.22
CA LYS A 10 -4.18 33.92 -3.17
C LYS A 10 -4.58 32.70 -2.33
N ALA A 11 -5.85 32.33 -2.45
CA ALA A 11 -6.40 31.15 -1.81
C ALA A 11 -5.56 29.91 -2.19
N GLU A 12 -5.02 29.28 -1.16
CA GLU A 12 -4.29 28.02 -1.20
C GLU A 12 -5.32 26.89 -1.42
N ILE A 13 -5.80 26.76 -2.66
CA ILE A 13 -6.96 25.94 -3.05
C ILE A 13 -6.67 24.42 -3.16
N TYR A 14 -5.50 23.93 -2.74
CA TYR A 14 -5.15 22.49 -2.85
C TYR A 14 -4.44 21.88 -1.64
N GLN A 15 -4.47 22.50 -0.46
CA GLN A 15 -3.88 21.86 0.73
C GLN A 15 -4.97 21.36 1.68
N LEU A 16 -5.56 20.20 1.35
CA LEU A 16 -6.21 19.37 2.36
C LEU A 16 -5.10 18.78 3.23
N PRO A 17 -5.09 19.00 4.56
CA PRO A 17 -4.16 18.31 5.43
C PRO A 17 -4.49 16.82 5.33
N SER A 18 -3.61 16.08 4.66
CA SER A 18 -3.64 14.62 4.57
C SER A 18 -3.42 14.09 5.98
N GLN A 19 -4.48 14.08 6.79
CA GLN A 19 -4.53 13.31 8.00
C GLN A 19 -4.32 11.87 7.53
N LYS A 20 -3.13 11.35 7.81
CA LYS A 20 -2.76 9.98 7.48
C LYS A 20 -3.63 9.11 8.36
N ASN A 21 -4.79 8.76 7.84
CA ASN A 21 -5.77 7.97 8.54
C ASN A 21 -5.16 6.57 8.73
N ASN A 22 -4.58 6.35 9.90
CA ASN A 22 -4.10 5.07 10.41
C ASN A 22 -5.29 4.16 10.68
N LEU A 23 -6.04 3.83 9.62
CA LEU A 23 -7.25 3.00 9.70
C LEU A 23 -6.93 1.51 9.78
N ARG A 24 -5.69 1.11 9.47
CA ARG A 24 -5.28 -0.30 9.43
C ARG A 24 -4.11 -0.54 10.37
N PRO A 25 -4.19 -1.57 11.23
CA PRO A 25 -3.11 -1.92 12.13
C PRO A 25 -1.89 -2.36 11.33
N SER A 26 -0.70 -1.98 11.83
CA SER A 26 0.55 -2.38 11.19
C SER A 26 0.76 -3.89 11.31
N ARG A 27 1.25 -4.50 10.24
CA ARG A 27 1.54 -5.94 10.13
C ARG A 27 2.96 -6.15 9.62
N PRO A 28 3.57 -7.33 9.85
CA PRO A 28 4.85 -7.66 9.23
C PRO A 28 4.74 -7.68 7.70
N CYS A 29 5.75 -7.11 7.03
CA CYS A 29 5.89 -7.09 5.59
C CYS A 29 6.02 -8.53 5.06
N PRO A 30 5.22 -8.94 4.06
CA PRO A 30 5.27 -10.31 3.54
C PRO A 30 6.60 -10.63 2.84
N GLU A 31 7.31 -9.62 2.32
CA GLU A 31 8.57 -9.82 1.61
C GLU A 31 9.80 -9.89 2.53
N CYS A 32 9.77 -9.27 3.70
CA CYS A 32 10.98 -9.15 4.54
C CYS A 32 10.74 -9.12 6.06
N GLY A 33 9.51 -9.30 6.53
CA GLY A 33 9.15 -9.37 7.95
C GLY A 33 9.13 -8.04 8.72
N LYS A 34 9.72 -6.96 8.21
CA LYS A 34 9.73 -5.64 8.85
C LYS A 34 8.32 -5.04 8.98
N MET A 35 8.11 -4.22 10.00
CA MET A 35 6.82 -3.58 10.27
C MET A 35 6.35 -2.70 9.09
N SER A 36 5.10 -2.87 8.65
CA SER A 36 4.52 -2.12 7.54
C SER A 36 4.48 -0.62 7.81
N GLN A 37 4.64 0.20 6.77
CA GLN A 37 4.48 1.65 6.85
C GLN A 37 3.13 2.06 6.28
N GLN A 38 2.51 3.10 6.82
CA GLN A 38 1.16 3.54 6.41
C GLN A 38 1.10 3.86 4.90
N ASP A 39 2.14 4.52 4.39
CA ASP A 39 2.23 4.95 2.98
C ASP A 39 2.49 3.78 2.01
N SER A 40 2.97 2.63 2.50
CA SER A 40 3.31 1.45 1.67
C SER A 40 2.61 0.15 2.10
N TYR A 41 1.63 0.22 3.00
CA TYR A 41 0.88 -0.92 3.52
C TYR A 41 0.35 -1.81 2.39
N PRO A 42 0.55 -3.15 2.37
CA PRO A 42 1.08 -4.06 3.42
C PRO A 42 2.58 -3.99 3.77
N PHE A 43 3.37 -3.30 2.95
CA PHE A 43 4.81 -3.46 2.92
C PHE A 43 5.52 -2.43 3.81
N CYS A 44 6.79 -2.69 4.12
CA CYS A 44 7.62 -1.72 4.82
C CYS A 44 8.18 -0.61 3.93
N SER A 45 8.16 -0.77 2.60
CA SER A 45 8.68 0.22 1.63
C SER A 45 8.19 -0.02 0.20
N SER A 46 8.40 0.97 -0.67
CA SER A 46 8.15 0.87 -2.11
C SER A 46 8.99 -0.23 -2.79
N ARG A 47 10.21 -0.47 -2.31
CA ARG A 47 11.09 -1.54 -2.81
C ARG A 47 10.47 -2.92 -2.60
N CYS A 48 9.96 -3.20 -1.41
CA CYS A 48 9.31 -4.48 -1.13
C CYS A 48 8.05 -4.67 -1.97
N ARG A 49 7.26 -3.62 -2.21
CA ARG A 49 6.12 -3.68 -3.13
C ARG A 49 6.53 -4.08 -4.55
N ALA A 50 7.64 -3.56 -5.05
CA ALA A 50 8.15 -3.88 -6.39
C ALA A 50 8.68 -5.32 -6.49
N ILE A 51 9.29 -5.85 -5.42
CA ILE A 51 9.77 -7.23 -5.38
C ILE A 51 8.60 -8.21 -5.39
N ASP A 52 7.58 -7.98 -4.55
CA ASP A 52 6.34 -8.76 -4.54
C ASP A 52 5.72 -8.77 -5.94
N LEU A 53 5.56 -7.60 -6.56
CA LEU A 53 5.08 -7.49 -7.94
C LEU A 53 5.91 -8.32 -8.94
N ASN A 54 7.24 -8.30 -8.84
CA ASN A 54 8.08 -9.13 -9.70
C ASN A 54 7.81 -10.62 -9.48
N ARG A 55 7.63 -11.08 -8.23
CA ARG A 55 7.28 -12.48 -7.94
C ARG A 55 5.95 -12.88 -8.60
N TRP A 56 4.97 -11.98 -8.62
CA TRP A 56 3.71 -12.18 -9.35
C TRP A 56 3.94 -12.33 -10.84
N LEU A 57 4.68 -11.40 -11.45
CA LEU A 57 4.95 -11.41 -12.89
C LEU A 57 5.81 -12.60 -13.32
N SER A 58 6.68 -13.09 -12.44
CA SER A 58 7.49 -14.29 -12.67
C SER A 58 6.73 -15.60 -12.43
N GLY A 59 5.47 -15.56 -11.97
CA GLY A 59 4.69 -16.77 -11.69
C GLY A 59 5.18 -17.56 -10.47
N ALA A 60 5.82 -16.89 -9.51
CA ALA A 60 6.40 -17.56 -8.34
C ALA A 60 5.34 -18.01 -7.30
N TYR A 61 4.11 -17.51 -7.39
CA TYR A 61 3.03 -17.92 -6.49
C TYR A 61 2.29 -19.14 -7.08
N VAL A 62 2.31 -20.25 -6.35
CA VAL A 62 1.69 -21.52 -6.75
C VAL A 62 0.55 -21.84 -5.78
N LEU A 63 -0.63 -22.13 -6.32
CA LEU A 63 -1.75 -22.67 -5.55
C LEU A 63 -1.54 -24.18 -5.35
N PRO A 64 -1.69 -24.70 -4.13
CA PRO A 64 -1.59 -26.14 -3.90
C PRO A 64 -2.69 -26.89 -4.69
N PRO A 65 -2.41 -28.12 -5.17
CA PRO A 65 -3.42 -28.93 -5.82
C PRO A 65 -4.54 -29.28 -4.82
N PRO A 66 -5.77 -29.51 -5.30
CA PRO A 66 -6.84 -29.99 -4.45
C PRO A 66 -6.46 -31.35 -3.83
N PRO A 67 -6.99 -31.70 -2.64
CA PRO A 67 -6.74 -33.01 -2.06
C PRO A 67 -7.22 -34.11 -3.03
N GLN A 68 -6.39 -35.14 -3.22
CA GLN A 68 -6.75 -36.32 -4.01
C GLN A 68 -8.01 -36.93 -3.38
N LYS A 69 -9.11 -37.03 -4.12
CA LYS A 69 -10.21 -37.93 -3.74
C LYS A 69 -9.81 -39.31 -4.21
N THR A 70 -9.64 -40.25 -3.29
CA THR A 70 -9.50 -41.67 -3.61
C THR A 70 -10.88 -42.17 -3.97
N ASP A 71 -11.14 -42.35 -5.26
CA ASP A 71 -12.35 -43.02 -5.75
C ASP A 71 -12.17 -44.54 -5.55
N GLU A 72 -12.29 -45.01 -4.31
CA GLU A 72 -12.37 -46.43 -3.93
C GLU A 72 -13.77 -46.75 -3.41
N GLU A 73 -14.76 -46.71 -4.30
CA GLU A 73 -16.07 -47.37 -4.12
C GLU A 73 -16.50 -47.96 -5.47
N GLU A 74 -16.13 -49.21 -5.72
CA GLU A 74 -16.78 -50.11 -6.70
C GLU A 74 -17.62 -51.13 -5.94
#